data_AF-A0A1F9BLU3-F1
#
_entry.id   AF-A0A1F9BLU3-F1
#
_cell.length_a   1.000
_cell.length_b   1.000
_cell.length_c   1.000
_cell.angle_alpha   90.00
_cell.angle_beta   90.00
_cell.angle_gamma   90.00
#
_symmetry.space_group_name_H-M   'P 1'
#
loop_
_entity.id
_entity.type
_entity.pdbx_description
1 polymer ?
#
loop_
_entity_poly.entity_id
_entity_poly.type
_entity_poly.pdbx_seq_one_letter_code
_entity_poly.pdbx_strand_id
1 'polypeptide(L)'
;MRGRLIAVAVVLVLALPALLLAKGFDLYSLFPNLTLGTDPNGADSVYVVCSGLSQTDLTMQVRVGTDNADPFDALQGIDVELLVTADQPGVTLDVTDATVYGTSAVNNWGVRSVNVIGGNPSAFPMQLKLGAVELDTADAGSTLVAGDYLFATLRFNTSSPTNISASGTTISNGPATLVTMLANGYSATVLAETCGPAVPTLSEWGLILFGVVLLGGLVWYVRRRKPVTVSV
;
A
#
# COMPACT_ATOMS: atom_id res chain seq x y z
N MET A 1 -20.71 15.26 44.25
CA MET A 1 -19.36 15.22 43.66
C MET A 1 -18.89 13.80 43.31
N ARG A 2 -19.13 12.78 44.15
CA ARG A 2 -18.73 11.38 43.88
C ARG A 2 -19.25 10.78 42.56
N GLY A 3 -20.51 11.04 42.20
CA GLY A 3 -21.08 10.52 40.94
C GLY A 3 -20.45 11.08 39.66
N ARG A 4 -19.92 12.32 39.70
CA ARG A 4 -19.23 12.93 38.54
C ARG A 4 -17.83 12.36 38.34
N LEU A 5 -17.13 12.01 39.43
CA LEU A 5 -15.83 11.35 39.37
C LEU A 5 -15.92 9.93 38.81
N ILE A 6 -16.98 9.19 39.18
CA ILE A 6 -17.23 7.84 38.63
C ILE A 6 -17.55 7.90 37.13
N ALA A 7 -18.37 8.85 36.71
CA ALA A 7 -18.67 9.03 35.28
C ALA A 7 -17.42 9.39 34.45
N VAL A 8 -16.55 10.27 34.96
CA VAL A 8 -15.29 10.61 34.29
C VAL A 8 -14.35 9.41 34.22
N ALA A 9 -14.24 8.62 35.30
CA ALA A 9 -13.42 7.41 35.31
C ALA A 9 -13.92 6.36 34.32
N VAL A 10 -15.24 6.14 34.23
CA VAL A 10 -15.84 5.19 33.28
C VAL A 10 -15.63 5.65 31.84
N VAL A 11 -15.78 6.94 31.55
CA VAL A 11 -15.51 7.48 30.20
C VAL A 11 -14.03 7.35 29.83
N LEU A 12 -13.11 7.55 30.78
CA LEU A 12 -11.66 7.36 30.57
C LEU A 12 -11.31 5.89 30.30
N VAL A 13 -11.92 4.96 31.04
CA VAL A 13 -11.72 3.51 30.83
C VAL A 13 -12.31 3.04 29.51
N LEU A 14 -13.44 3.61 29.08
CA LEU A 14 -14.04 3.31 27.76
C LEU A 14 -13.30 3.99 26.60
N ALA A 15 -12.58 5.08 26.83
CA ALA A 15 -11.76 5.77 25.83
C ALA A 15 -10.33 5.20 25.70
N LEU A 16 -9.86 4.46 26.72
CA LEU A 16 -8.54 3.82 26.74
C LEU A 16 -8.25 2.90 25.53
N PRO A 17 -9.19 2.06 25.05
CA PRO A 17 -8.99 1.27 23.85
C PRO A 17 -8.76 2.14 22.61
N ALA A 18 -9.52 3.22 22.44
CA ALA A 18 -9.38 4.14 21.30
C ALA A 18 -8.07 4.94 21.33
N LEU A 19 -7.55 5.25 22.52
CA LEU A 19 -6.26 5.91 22.68
C LEU A 19 -5.07 4.98 22.40
N LEU A 20 -5.21 3.68 22.70
CA LEU A 20 -4.22 2.67 22.33
C LEU A 20 -4.21 2.40 20.82
N LEU A 21 -5.37 2.50 20.15
CA LEU A 21 -5.51 2.45 18.69
C LEU A 21 -4.91 3.67 17.96
N ALA A 22 -4.76 4.81 18.64
CA ALA A 22 -4.21 6.03 18.02
C ALA A 22 -2.67 6.06 17.96
N LYS A 23 -1.99 5.28 18.81
CA LYS A 23 -0.56 5.03 18.64
C LYS A 23 -0.45 3.91 17.61
N GLY A 24 -0.07 4.27 16.40
CA GLY A 24 0.16 3.31 15.32
C GLY A 24 1.03 2.13 15.77
N PHE A 25 0.89 1.02 15.06
CA PHE A 25 1.65 -0.20 15.27
C PHE A 25 3.17 0.06 15.26
N ASP A 26 3.86 -0.41 16.31
CA ASP A 26 5.31 -0.32 16.46
C ASP A 26 5.88 -1.67 16.90
N LEU A 27 6.57 -2.35 15.98
CA LEU A 27 7.23 -3.63 16.25
C LEU A 27 8.21 -3.56 17.42
N TYR A 28 8.91 -2.45 17.64
CA TYR A 28 9.86 -2.33 18.75
C TYR A 28 9.17 -2.35 20.12
N SER A 29 7.89 -1.97 20.18
CA SER A 29 7.10 -2.06 21.41
C SER A 29 6.69 -3.50 21.73
N LEU A 30 6.54 -4.34 20.70
CA LEU A 30 6.13 -5.75 20.81
C LEU A 30 7.35 -6.69 20.95
N PHE A 31 8.45 -6.34 20.29
CA PHE A 31 9.70 -7.06 20.29
C PHE A 31 10.82 -6.13 20.81
N PRO A 32 10.96 -5.94 22.13
CA PRO A 32 11.93 -5.01 22.69
C PRO A 32 13.39 -5.40 22.44
N ASN A 33 13.65 -6.67 22.09
CA ASN A 33 14.97 -7.16 21.69
C ASN A 33 15.17 -7.18 20.17
N LEU A 34 14.28 -6.55 19.40
CA LEU A 34 14.37 -6.53 17.94
C LEU A 34 15.64 -5.81 17.51
N THR A 35 16.59 -6.59 16.99
CA THR A 35 17.77 -6.08 16.30
C THR A 35 17.56 -6.29 14.81
N LEU A 36 17.65 -5.21 14.03
CA LEU A 36 17.61 -5.30 12.57
C LEU A 36 18.95 -5.84 12.07
N GLY A 37 18.95 -7.09 11.65
CA GLY A 37 20.05 -7.77 10.99
C GLY A 37 19.87 -7.80 9.48
N THR A 38 20.67 -8.65 8.85
CA THR A 38 20.47 -9.06 7.46
C THR A 38 19.69 -10.37 7.47
N ASP A 39 18.82 -10.55 6.48
CA ASP A 39 18.20 -11.86 6.23
C ASP A 39 19.30 -12.95 6.19
N PRO A 40 19.23 -13.99 7.05
CA PRO A 40 20.25 -15.03 7.11
C PRO A 40 20.33 -15.89 5.83
N ASN A 41 19.24 -15.97 5.04
CA ASN A 41 19.12 -16.84 3.87
C ASN A 41 19.05 -16.05 2.54
N GLY A 42 18.68 -14.77 2.61
CA GLY A 42 18.98 -13.76 1.60
C GLY A 42 17.98 -13.63 0.45
N ALA A 43 16.75 -14.09 0.61
CA ALA A 43 15.74 -14.09 -0.46
C ALA A 43 14.37 -13.54 -0.06
N ASP A 44 14.18 -13.09 1.18
CA ASP A 44 12.89 -12.57 1.59
C ASP A 44 12.54 -11.25 0.88
N SER A 45 11.32 -11.18 0.37
CA SER A 45 10.87 -10.08 -0.46
C SER A 45 9.45 -9.65 -0.12
N VAL A 46 9.23 -8.35 -0.19
CA VAL A 46 7.89 -7.78 -0.19
C VAL A 46 7.65 -7.19 -1.56
N TYR A 47 6.49 -7.43 -2.14
CA TYR A 47 6.17 -6.90 -3.45
C TYR A 47 4.69 -6.62 -3.59
N VAL A 48 4.37 -5.59 -4.37
CA VAL A 48 2.99 -5.23 -4.66
C VAL A 48 2.63 -5.79 -6.03
N VAL A 49 1.42 -6.32 -6.19
CA VAL A 49 0.90 -6.79 -7.49
C VAL A 49 -0.49 -6.24 -7.77
N CYS A 50 -0.75 -5.90 -9.03
CA CYS A 50 -2.09 -5.55 -9.49
C CYS A 50 -2.95 -6.83 -9.56
N SER A 51 -4.04 -6.89 -8.79
CA SER A 51 -4.87 -8.09 -8.67
C SER A 51 -6.24 -7.96 -9.33
N GLY A 52 -6.74 -6.74 -9.52
CA GLY A 52 -8.05 -6.52 -10.11
C GLY A 52 -8.26 -5.08 -10.52
N LEU A 53 -8.91 -4.88 -11.66
CA LEU A 53 -9.26 -3.56 -12.18
C LEU A 53 -10.69 -3.59 -12.72
N SER A 54 -11.47 -2.60 -12.31
CA SER A 54 -12.79 -2.29 -12.85
C SER A 54 -12.92 -0.78 -13.05
N GLN A 55 -14.09 -0.30 -13.50
CA GLN A 55 -14.30 1.14 -13.71
C GLN A 55 -14.29 1.95 -12.41
N THR A 56 -14.70 1.34 -11.30
CA THR A 56 -14.89 2.03 -10.01
C THR A 56 -14.07 1.46 -8.87
N ASP A 57 -13.36 0.37 -9.11
CA ASP A 57 -12.54 -0.30 -8.09
C ASP A 57 -11.23 -0.77 -8.72
N LEU A 58 -10.13 -0.57 -7.98
CA LEU A 58 -8.81 -1.10 -8.26
C LEU A 58 -8.31 -1.85 -7.03
N THR A 59 -7.81 -3.06 -7.22
CA THR A 59 -7.28 -3.90 -6.14
C THR A 59 -5.82 -4.23 -6.39
N MET A 60 -4.96 -3.92 -5.42
CA MET A 60 -3.58 -4.35 -5.36
C MET A 60 -3.41 -5.33 -4.20
N GLN A 61 -2.47 -6.25 -4.30
CA GLN A 61 -2.08 -7.14 -3.21
C GLN A 61 -0.66 -6.82 -2.79
N VAL A 62 -0.43 -6.72 -1.48
CA VAL A 62 0.91 -6.75 -0.88
C VAL A 62 1.21 -8.21 -0.55
N ARG A 63 2.28 -8.73 -1.13
CA ARG A 63 2.72 -10.11 -0.98
C ARG A 63 4.06 -10.14 -0.27
N VAL A 64 4.25 -11.21 0.50
CA VAL A 64 5.49 -11.49 1.22
C VAL A 64 5.96 -12.87 0.78
N GLY A 65 7.09 -12.91 0.08
CA GLY A 65 7.81 -14.11 -0.23
C GLY A 65 8.87 -14.34 0.82
N THR A 66 8.88 -15.52 1.44
CA THR A 66 9.90 -15.92 2.40
C THR A 66 10.50 -17.27 2.06
N ASP A 67 11.79 -17.46 2.30
CA ASP A 67 12.49 -18.73 2.11
C ASP A 67 12.77 -19.48 3.43
N ASN A 68 12.27 -18.96 4.55
CA ASN A 68 12.47 -19.47 5.91
C ASN A 68 11.93 -20.91 6.08
N ALA A 69 12.75 -21.89 5.74
CA ALA A 69 12.40 -23.31 5.77
C ALA A 69 12.48 -23.92 7.18
N ASP A 70 13.28 -23.33 8.07
CA ASP A 70 13.32 -23.71 9.48
C ASP A 70 12.07 -23.14 10.19
N PRO A 71 11.24 -23.97 10.85
CA PRO A 71 10.12 -23.49 11.65
C PRO A 71 10.50 -22.46 12.74
N PHE A 72 11.75 -22.47 13.21
CA PHE A 72 12.25 -21.48 14.17
C PHE A 72 12.60 -20.12 13.52
N ASP A 73 12.76 -20.08 12.20
CA ASP A 73 12.95 -18.86 11.43
C ASP A 73 11.65 -18.36 10.77
N ALA A 74 10.52 -19.02 11.04
CA ALA A 74 9.23 -18.62 10.50
C ALA A 74 8.87 -17.17 10.89
N LEU A 75 8.22 -16.44 9.98
CA LEU A 75 7.80 -15.07 10.22
C LEU A 75 6.67 -15.03 11.25
N GLN A 76 6.87 -14.20 12.26
CA GLN A 76 5.93 -13.94 13.35
C GLN A 76 5.49 -12.46 13.40
N GLY A 77 6.18 -11.57 12.70
CA GLY A 77 5.82 -10.16 12.59
C GLY A 77 6.18 -9.58 11.23
N ILE A 78 5.30 -8.73 10.70
CA ILE A 78 5.47 -8.06 9.42
C ILE A 78 5.03 -6.60 9.59
N ASP A 79 5.86 -5.66 9.17
CA ASP A 79 5.56 -4.23 9.06
C ASP A 79 5.96 -3.78 7.65
N VAL A 80 5.05 -3.14 6.93
CA VAL A 80 5.27 -2.65 5.55
C VAL A 80 4.85 -1.19 5.46
N GLU A 81 5.75 -0.37 4.95
CA GLU A 81 5.57 1.07 4.79
C GLU A 81 5.56 1.43 3.30
N LEU A 82 4.42 1.93 2.83
CA LEU A 82 4.16 2.23 1.43
C LEU A 82 3.90 3.72 1.21
N LEU A 83 4.47 4.25 0.14
CA LEU A 83 4.04 5.49 -0.49
C LEU A 83 3.09 5.11 -1.64
N VAL A 84 1.85 5.58 -1.55
CA VAL A 84 0.83 5.35 -2.57
C VAL A 84 0.55 6.66 -3.30
N THR A 85 0.59 6.63 -4.62
CA THR A 85 0.26 7.77 -5.48
C THR A 85 -0.88 7.42 -6.42
N ALA A 86 -1.69 8.42 -6.79
CA ALA A 86 -2.75 8.32 -7.77
C ALA A 86 -2.60 9.46 -8.78
N ASP A 87 -2.85 9.19 -10.05
CA ASP A 87 -2.75 10.19 -11.12
C ASP A 87 -4.02 11.02 -11.32
N GLN A 88 -5.15 10.60 -10.72
CA GLN A 88 -6.43 11.31 -10.75
C GLN A 88 -6.98 11.52 -9.33
N PRO A 89 -7.80 12.58 -9.11
CA PRO A 89 -8.52 12.76 -7.86
C PRO A 89 -9.69 11.76 -7.71
N GLY A 90 -10.35 11.80 -6.54
CA GLY A 90 -11.53 10.97 -6.28
C GLY A 90 -11.19 9.48 -6.19
N VAL A 91 -10.08 9.19 -5.51
CA VAL A 91 -9.63 7.85 -5.13
C VAL A 91 -9.71 7.76 -3.61
N THR A 92 -10.20 6.63 -3.10
CA THR A 92 -10.26 6.37 -1.66
C THR A 92 -9.85 4.94 -1.36
N LEU A 93 -8.90 4.74 -0.44
CA LEU A 93 -8.53 3.41 0.06
C LEU A 93 -9.55 2.93 1.11
N ASP A 94 -10.05 1.71 0.97
CA ASP A 94 -10.75 1.01 2.06
C ASP A 94 -9.72 0.48 3.07
N VAL A 95 -9.67 1.12 4.25
CA VAL A 95 -8.73 0.84 5.33
C VAL A 95 -9.30 -0.10 6.40
N THR A 96 -10.48 -0.70 6.16
CA THR A 96 -11.07 -1.62 7.14
C THR A 96 -10.23 -2.89 7.27
N ASP A 97 -10.02 -3.36 8.51
CA ASP A 97 -9.24 -4.59 8.79
C ASP A 97 -9.74 -5.79 7.98
N ALA A 98 -11.06 -5.91 7.84
CA ALA A 98 -11.69 -6.99 7.07
C ALA A 98 -11.37 -6.92 5.57
N THR A 99 -11.34 -5.72 4.97
CA THR A 99 -10.96 -5.58 3.55
C THR A 99 -9.46 -5.82 3.37
N VAL A 100 -8.63 -5.30 4.29
CA VAL A 100 -7.17 -5.35 4.14
C VAL A 100 -6.62 -6.74 4.43
N TYR A 101 -7.11 -7.42 5.47
CA TYR A 101 -6.56 -8.69 5.93
C TYR A 101 -7.53 -9.87 5.85
N GLY A 102 -8.80 -9.70 5.50
CA GLY A 102 -9.81 -10.78 5.63
C GLY A 102 -9.51 -12.06 4.83
N THR A 103 -8.73 -11.97 3.76
CA THR A 103 -8.30 -13.11 2.93
C THR A 103 -6.79 -13.36 2.96
N SER A 104 -6.06 -12.62 3.81
CA SER A 104 -4.60 -12.75 3.89
C SER A 104 -4.17 -13.94 4.73
N ALA A 105 -2.91 -14.34 4.59
CA ALA A 105 -2.29 -15.38 5.40
C ALA A 105 -2.19 -15.00 6.89
N VAL A 106 -2.28 -13.70 7.20
CA VAL A 106 -2.20 -13.15 8.56
C VAL A 106 -3.58 -12.81 9.14
N ASN A 107 -4.67 -13.27 8.51
CA ASN A 107 -6.04 -12.93 8.91
C ASN A 107 -6.41 -13.40 10.33
N ASN A 108 -5.71 -14.42 10.83
CA ASN A 108 -5.89 -14.98 12.16
C ASN A 108 -4.82 -14.53 13.16
N TRP A 109 -3.90 -13.64 12.77
CA TRP A 109 -2.84 -13.17 13.66
C TRP A 109 -3.35 -12.30 14.81
N GLY A 110 -2.70 -12.37 15.97
CA GLY A 110 -3.17 -11.69 17.18
C GLY A 110 -3.32 -10.17 17.06
N VAL A 111 -2.45 -9.51 16.29
CA VAL A 111 -2.50 -8.06 16.05
C VAL A 111 -2.42 -7.78 14.56
N ARG A 112 -3.28 -6.88 14.09
CA ARG A 112 -3.28 -6.31 12.74
C ARG A 112 -3.52 -4.81 12.80
N SER A 113 -2.90 -4.06 11.90
CA SER A 113 -3.00 -2.61 11.84
C SER A 113 -2.93 -2.11 10.41
N VAL A 114 -3.76 -1.11 10.13
CA VAL A 114 -3.75 -0.32 8.90
C VAL A 114 -3.76 1.13 9.32
N ASN A 115 -2.70 1.86 8.99
CA ASN A 115 -2.52 3.24 9.43
C ASN A 115 -2.18 4.14 8.24
N VAL A 116 -3.05 5.10 7.97
CA VAL A 116 -2.80 6.17 6.99
C VAL A 116 -2.21 7.36 7.72
N ILE A 117 -0.99 7.75 7.37
CA ILE A 117 -0.35 8.91 7.99
C ILE A 117 -1.13 10.18 7.61
N GLY A 118 -1.52 10.97 8.61
CA GLY A 118 -2.42 12.10 8.43
C GLY A 118 -3.91 11.73 8.41
N GLY A 119 -4.25 10.44 8.45
CA GLY A 119 -5.59 9.91 8.73
C GLY A 119 -6.61 9.99 7.59
N ASN A 120 -6.28 10.58 6.44
CA ASN A 120 -7.20 10.69 5.31
C ASN A 120 -6.88 9.67 4.20
N PRO A 121 -7.69 8.61 4.01
CA PRO A 121 -7.46 7.58 2.99
C PRO A 121 -7.74 8.03 1.55
N SER A 122 -8.12 9.29 1.34
CA SER A 122 -8.35 9.90 0.01
C SER A 122 -7.35 11.01 -0.34
N ALA A 123 -6.37 11.27 0.53
CA ALA A 123 -5.35 12.30 0.29
C ALA A 123 -4.10 11.66 -0.33
N PHE A 124 -3.79 12.01 -1.57
CA PHE A 124 -2.62 11.51 -2.31
C PHE A 124 -1.60 12.65 -2.54
N PRO A 125 -0.28 12.39 -2.48
CA PRO A 125 0.35 11.11 -2.15
C PRO A 125 0.08 10.70 -0.68
N MET A 126 -0.17 9.41 -0.48
CA MET A 126 -0.55 8.84 0.81
C MET A 126 0.60 8.00 1.36
N GLN A 127 0.92 8.16 2.64
CA GLN A 127 1.81 7.23 3.34
C GLN A 127 0.95 6.23 4.13
N LEU A 128 1.15 4.94 3.86
CA LEU A 128 0.40 3.83 4.42
C LEU A 128 1.35 2.92 5.19
N LYS A 129 1.01 2.61 6.43
CA LYS A 129 1.70 1.63 7.27
C LYS A 129 0.78 0.45 7.53
N LEU A 130 1.26 -0.74 7.18
CA LEU A 130 0.57 -2.02 7.37
C LEU A 130 1.37 -2.83 8.37
N GLY A 131 0.71 -3.46 9.33
CA GLY A 131 1.40 -4.27 10.34
C GLY A 131 0.56 -5.46 10.75
N ALA A 132 1.21 -6.60 10.97
CA ALA A 132 0.61 -7.73 11.64
C ALA A 132 1.64 -8.47 12.52
N VAL A 133 1.22 -8.98 13.67
CA VAL A 133 2.05 -9.82 14.55
C VAL A 133 1.22 -10.96 15.09
N GLU A 134 1.81 -12.14 15.08
CA GLU A 134 1.33 -13.31 15.79
C GLU A 134 1.78 -13.24 17.25
N LEU A 135 0.82 -13.00 18.16
CA LEU A 135 1.08 -12.83 19.60
C LEU A 135 0.55 -13.98 20.46
N ASP A 136 -0.22 -14.92 19.90
CA ASP A 136 -0.88 -15.93 20.72
C ASP A 136 -0.07 -17.22 20.80
N THR A 137 -0.11 -17.85 21.97
CA THR A 137 0.48 -19.16 22.25
C THR A 137 -0.58 -20.22 22.52
N ALA A 138 -1.84 -19.81 22.74
CA ALA A 138 -2.96 -20.69 23.07
C ALA A 138 -3.79 -21.10 21.84
N ASP A 139 -4.03 -20.17 20.90
CA ASP A 139 -4.64 -20.42 19.59
C ASP A 139 -3.94 -19.54 18.53
N ALA A 140 -2.64 -19.76 18.36
CA ALA A 140 -1.80 -19.03 17.42
C ALA A 140 -2.33 -19.18 15.98
N GLY A 141 -2.39 -18.08 15.23
CA GLY A 141 -2.27 -18.18 13.79
C GLY A 141 -0.96 -18.91 13.43
N SER A 142 -0.93 -19.60 12.29
CA SER A 142 0.32 -20.23 11.86
C SER A 142 1.32 -19.13 11.48
N THR A 143 2.52 -19.17 12.04
CA THR A 143 3.65 -18.39 11.54
C THR A 143 3.90 -18.72 10.07
N LEU A 144 4.48 -17.78 9.33
CA LEU A 144 4.73 -18.01 7.90
C LEU A 144 6.09 -18.68 7.72
N VAL A 145 6.06 -19.96 7.35
CA VAL A 145 7.23 -20.70 6.86
C VAL A 145 7.55 -20.31 5.42
N ALA A 146 8.52 -20.96 4.79
CA ALA A 146 8.87 -20.75 3.39
C ALA A 146 7.65 -20.81 2.45
N GLY A 147 7.47 -19.78 1.62
CA GLY A 147 6.37 -19.67 0.69
C GLY A 147 6.12 -18.24 0.21
N ASP A 148 5.07 -18.08 -0.59
CA ASP A 148 4.60 -16.78 -1.07
C ASP A 148 3.17 -16.54 -0.59
N TYR A 149 3.01 -15.49 0.23
CA TYR A 149 1.80 -15.25 0.99
C TYR A 149 1.18 -13.91 0.62
N LEU A 150 -0.15 -13.91 0.50
CA LEU A 150 -0.91 -12.67 0.52
C LEU A 150 -0.84 -12.08 1.94
N PHE A 151 -0.20 -10.93 2.10
CA PHE A 151 -0.11 -10.24 3.38
C PHE A 151 -1.27 -9.25 3.56
N ALA A 152 -1.57 -8.44 2.55
CA ALA A 152 -2.64 -7.46 2.60
C ALA A 152 -3.28 -7.22 1.22
N THR A 153 -4.55 -6.86 1.20
CA THR A 153 -5.28 -6.43 0.01
C THR A 153 -5.57 -4.93 0.10
N LEU A 154 -5.12 -4.16 -0.88
CA LEU A 154 -5.39 -2.73 -0.98
C LEU A 154 -6.51 -2.52 -1.99
N ARG A 155 -7.71 -2.20 -1.51
CA ARG A 155 -8.87 -1.92 -2.37
C ARG A 155 -9.12 -0.42 -2.44
N PHE A 156 -8.97 0.13 -3.63
CA PHE A 156 -9.23 1.54 -3.93
C PHE A 156 -10.55 1.66 -4.65
N ASN A 157 -11.44 2.51 -4.14
CA ASN A 157 -12.58 2.99 -4.90
C ASN A 157 -12.15 4.18 -5.76
N THR A 158 -12.52 4.17 -7.04
CA THR A 158 -12.12 5.17 -8.03
C THR A 158 -13.34 5.79 -8.69
N SER A 159 -13.35 7.11 -8.83
CA SER A 159 -14.41 7.85 -9.53
C SER A 159 -14.22 7.90 -11.06
N SER A 160 -13.01 7.60 -11.53
CA SER A 160 -12.64 7.56 -12.94
C SER A 160 -11.51 6.55 -13.16
N PRO A 161 -11.19 6.18 -14.42
CA PRO A 161 -10.03 5.35 -14.73
C PRO A 161 -8.73 6.01 -14.23
N THR A 162 -8.08 5.41 -13.22
CA THR A 162 -6.92 5.97 -12.50
C THR A 162 -5.77 4.97 -12.48
N ASN A 163 -4.54 5.45 -12.65
CA ASN A 163 -3.33 4.69 -12.31
C ASN A 163 -2.93 4.96 -10.85
N ILE A 164 -2.79 3.89 -10.09
CA ILE A 164 -2.36 3.89 -8.69
C ILE A 164 -1.03 3.17 -8.61
N SER A 165 -0.03 3.85 -8.05
CA SER A 165 1.29 3.25 -7.80
C SER A 165 1.51 3.08 -6.32
N ALA A 166 2.06 1.95 -5.91
CA ALA A 166 2.48 1.71 -4.54
C ALA A 166 3.94 1.27 -4.53
N SER A 167 4.76 1.98 -3.74
CA SER A 167 6.20 1.71 -3.60
C SER A 167 6.59 1.71 -2.14
N GLY A 168 7.63 0.95 -1.77
CA GLY A 168 8.21 1.04 -0.44
C GLY A 168 8.68 2.45 -0.10
N THR A 169 8.50 2.86 1.15
CA THR A 169 8.99 4.13 1.68
C THR A 169 9.46 3.96 3.11
N THR A 170 10.23 4.90 3.65
CA THR A 170 10.59 4.92 5.06
C THR A 170 9.77 5.98 5.79
N ILE A 171 8.82 5.53 6.61
CA ILE A 171 8.04 6.32 7.58
C ILE A 171 8.70 6.20 8.96
N SER A 172 8.98 4.98 9.43
CA SER A 172 9.59 4.73 10.73
C SER A 172 10.82 3.82 10.64
N ASN A 173 10.63 2.58 10.18
CA ASN A 173 11.64 1.53 10.35
C ASN A 173 12.27 1.06 9.04
N GLY A 174 11.67 1.44 7.91
CA GLY A 174 12.07 1.00 6.57
C GLY A 174 10.88 0.47 5.78
N PRO A 175 11.05 0.27 4.47
CA PRO A 175 9.95 -0.07 3.57
C PRO A 175 9.27 -1.41 3.92
N ALA A 176 10.02 -2.37 4.43
CA ALA A 176 9.46 -3.53 5.10
C ALA A 176 10.40 -4.02 6.21
N THR A 177 9.83 -4.39 7.35
CA THR A 177 10.50 -5.04 8.48
C THR A 177 9.82 -6.37 8.75
N LEU A 178 10.59 -7.44 8.70
CA LEU A 178 10.15 -8.81 8.96
C LEU A 178 10.78 -9.28 10.27
N VAL A 179 10.00 -10.01 11.08
CA VAL A 179 10.40 -10.52 12.39
C VAL A 179 10.16 -12.02 12.43
N THR A 180 11.19 -12.77 12.81
CA THR A 180 11.16 -14.23 12.97
C THR A 180 10.82 -14.66 14.40
N MET A 181 10.48 -15.93 14.61
CA MET A 181 10.23 -16.49 15.94
C MET A 181 11.45 -16.41 16.88
N LEU A 182 12.68 -16.44 16.36
CA LEU A 182 13.92 -16.29 17.13
C LEU A 182 14.34 -14.83 17.37
N ALA A 183 13.44 -13.86 17.10
CA ALA A 183 13.54 -12.44 17.43
C ALA A 183 14.62 -11.62 16.69
N ASN A 184 15.24 -12.17 15.65
CA ASN A 184 15.99 -11.35 14.70
C ASN A 184 15.00 -10.71 13.72
N GLY A 185 14.99 -9.38 13.68
CA GLY A 185 14.32 -8.63 12.64
C GLY A 185 15.26 -8.37 11.48
N TYR A 186 14.72 -8.13 10.29
CA TYR A 186 15.52 -7.63 9.17
C TYR A 186 14.63 -6.80 8.25
N SER A 187 15.26 -5.95 7.45
CA SER A 187 14.56 -5.19 6.43
C SER A 187 14.56 -5.92 5.11
N ALA A 188 13.40 -6.07 4.51
CA ALA A 188 13.23 -6.59 3.16
C ALA A 188 13.02 -5.44 2.17
N THR A 189 13.46 -5.65 0.92
CA THR A 189 13.15 -4.68 -0.15
C THR A 189 11.68 -4.81 -0.54
N VAL A 190 11.03 -3.67 -0.82
CA VAL A 190 9.69 -3.63 -1.39
C VAL A 190 9.76 -3.34 -2.89
N LEU A 191 9.31 -4.28 -3.72
CA LEU A 191 9.15 -4.06 -5.15
C LEU A 191 7.85 -3.29 -5.43
N ALA A 192 8.01 -2.14 -6.10
CA ALA A 192 6.90 -1.26 -6.44
C ALA A 192 6.10 -1.79 -7.63
N GLU A 193 4.84 -1.39 -7.71
CA GLU A 193 3.94 -1.71 -8.82
C GLU A 193 3.01 -0.54 -9.12
N THR A 194 2.65 -0.38 -10.40
CA THR A 194 1.65 0.57 -10.86
C THR A 194 0.50 -0.19 -11.51
N CYS A 195 -0.68 -0.10 -10.91
CA CYS A 195 -1.90 -0.74 -11.37
C CYS A 195 -2.83 0.34 -11.95
N GLY A 196 -3.45 0.06 -13.08
CA GLY A 196 -4.38 1.01 -13.69
C GLY A 196 -4.78 0.60 -15.09
N PRO A 197 -5.72 1.34 -15.70
CA PRO A 197 -6.11 1.11 -17.06
C PRO A 197 -4.93 1.41 -17.97
N ALA A 198 -4.66 0.52 -18.93
CA ALA A 198 -3.71 0.81 -19.99
C ALA A 198 -4.20 2.04 -20.75
N VAL A 199 -3.65 3.21 -20.42
CA VAL A 199 -3.85 4.40 -21.23
C VAL A 199 -3.13 4.10 -22.52
N PRO A 200 -3.82 4.03 -23.68
CA PRO A 200 -3.12 3.91 -24.95
C PRO A 200 -2.32 5.20 -25.10
N THR A 201 -1.03 5.13 -24.75
CA THR A 201 -0.09 6.14 -25.21
C THR A 201 -0.17 6.04 -26.73
N LEU A 202 -0.40 7.17 -27.40
CA LEU A 202 -0.11 7.22 -28.83
C LEU A 202 1.32 6.73 -28.94
N SER A 203 1.52 5.56 -29.55
CA SER A 203 2.86 5.08 -29.83
C SER A 203 3.64 6.22 -30.47
N GLU A 204 4.97 6.25 -30.34
CA GLU A 204 5.78 7.27 -31.02
C GLU A 204 5.37 7.42 -32.49
N TRP A 205 5.03 6.31 -33.14
CA TRP A 205 4.47 6.26 -34.49
C TRP A 205 3.09 6.92 -34.63
N GLY A 206 2.20 6.73 -33.65
CA GLY A 206 0.91 7.43 -33.59
C GLY A 206 1.06 8.95 -33.46
N LEU A 207 2.02 9.42 -32.66
CA LEU A 207 2.33 10.84 -32.52
C LEU A 207 2.97 11.42 -33.78
N ILE A 208 3.89 10.69 -34.41
CA ILE A 208 4.51 11.07 -35.69
C ILE A 208 3.45 11.16 -36.79
N LEU A 209 2.58 10.15 -36.93
CA LEU A 209 1.51 10.15 -37.93
C LEU A 209 0.52 11.28 -37.71
N PHE A 210 0.12 11.53 -36.45
CA PHE A 210 -0.74 12.66 -36.11
C PHE A 210 -0.08 14.00 -36.48
N GLY A 211 1.22 14.15 -36.20
CA GLY A 211 2.01 15.32 -36.59
C GLY A 211 2.08 15.53 -38.11
N VAL A 212 2.29 14.47 -38.89
CA VAL A 212 2.32 14.52 -40.36
C VAL A 212 0.96 14.92 -40.92
N VAL A 213 -0.13 14.37 -40.38
CA VAL A 213 -1.49 14.72 -40.81
C VAL A 213 -1.81 16.18 -40.49
N LEU A 214 -1.44 16.66 -39.29
CA LEU A 214 -1.61 18.07 -38.91
C LEU A 214 -0.83 19.01 -39.82
N LEU A 215 0.44 18.70 -40.09
CA LEU A 215 1.31 19.50 -40.96
C LEU A 215 0.74 19.53 -42.39
N GLY A 216 0.34 18.37 -42.92
CA GLY A 216 -0.28 18.26 -44.24
C GLY A 216 -1.57 19.07 -44.34
N GLY A 217 -2.43 18.99 -43.33
CA GLY A 217 -3.65 19.78 -43.24
C GLY A 217 -3.39 21.28 -43.19
N LEU A 218 -2.37 21.71 -42.43
CA LEU A 218 -1.99 23.12 -42.30
C LEU A 218 -1.42 23.69 -43.60
N VAL A 219 -0.52 22.94 -44.27
CA VAL A 219 0.02 23.33 -45.58
C VAL A 219 -1.09 23.44 -46.62
N TRP A 220 -2.00 22.47 -46.66
CA TRP A 220 -3.15 22.49 -47.56
C TRP A 220 -4.06 23.70 -47.29
N TYR A 221 -4.34 23.97 -46.02
CA TYR A 221 -5.18 25.09 -45.59
C TYR A 221 -4.58 26.45 -45.99
N VAL A 222 -3.29 26.65 -45.76
CA VAL A 222 -2.56 27.88 -46.15
C VAL A 222 -2.57 28.04 -47.66
N ARG A 223 -2.33 26.97 -48.43
CA ARG A 223 -2.35 27.02 -49.91
C ARG A 223 -3.74 27.36 -50.47
N ARG A 224 -4.82 27.01 -49.77
CA ARG A 224 -6.18 27.35 -50.20
C ARG A 224 -6.62 28.76 -49.85
N ARG A 225 -5.96 29.43 -48.90
CA ARG A 225 -6.20 30.85 -48.64
C ARG A 225 -5.48 31.67 -49.71
N LYS A 226 -6.20 32.06 -50.76
CA LYS A 226 -5.73 33.10 -51.68
C LYS A 226 -5.49 34.40 -50.86
N PRO A 227 -4.35 35.09 -51.05
CA PRO A 227 -4.17 36.39 -50.43
C PRO A 227 -5.28 37.32 -50.93
N VAL A 228 -5.98 37.97 -50.00
CA VAL A 228 -6.88 39.07 -50.32
C VAL A 228 -5.99 40.23 -50.74
N THR A 229 -5.75 40.37 -52.04
CA THR A 229 -5.14 41.57 -52.60
C THR A 229 -6.08 42.73 -52.36
N VAL A 230 -5.76 43.57 -51.38
CA VAL A 230 -6.39 44.88 -51.21
C VAL A 230 -5.81 45.77 -52.31
N SER A 231 -6.60 46.00 -53.37
CA SER A 231 -6.28 46.99 -54.39
C SER A 231 -6.43 48.38 -53.77
N VAL A 232 -5.33 49.11 -53.67
CA VAL A 232 -5.27 50.55 -53.36
C VAL A 232 -5.23 51.31 -54.68
#